data_AF-Q6NAG5-F1
#
_entry.id   AF-Q6NAG5-F1
#
_cell.length_a   1.000
_cell.length_b   1.000
_cell.length_c   1.000
_cell.angle_alpha   90.00
_cell.angle_beta   90.00
_cell.angle_gamma   90.00
#
_symmetry.space_group_name_H-M   'P 1'
#
loop_
_entity.id
_entity.type
_entity.pdbx_description
1 polymer ?
#
loop_
_entity_poly.entity_id
_entity_poly.type
_entity_poly.pdbx_seq_one_letter_code
_entity_poly.pdbx_strand_id
1 'polypeptide(L)'
;MKAADVMTTAIVTVQPETPVHAIAETLLKHGISAVPVVDGAGVPLGIVSEGDLMPRADSDREARHDWWLQMLSEGEAVHPDYVRFLKSDTRTAKDVMVGPVVTVEETTALADIADLLVEKRIKRVPVVRAGHIVGIVSRADLLKTMTGLNHTGADPVHDDPNAWPTPSDKLAALSRPVAPPAPPPHDPAADDLSASAFRELGLEHEHEEDEKRKHAKELADEKHHRLASDMLASHLTDETWQKLLRNARSAAKKGEQESLLLRFPAELCTDHGRAVNAPDPEWPSTLRGMAADIYLRWKSELRPHGFVLQARVVDFPDGIPGDIGLFLTWGKTEAAHH
;
A
#
# COMPACT_ATOMS: atom_id res chain seq x y z
N MET A 1 0.59 -6.22 -26.94
CA MET A 1 -0.46 -6.31 -25.90
C MET A 1 -0.82 -4.89 -25.49
N LYS A 2 -2.13 -4.61 -25.43
CA LYS A 2 -2.73 -3.32 -25.11
C LYS A 2 -3.47 -3.41 -23.78
N ALA A 3 -3.91 -2.28 -23.25
CA ALA A 3 -4.68 -2.22 -22.00
C ALA A 3 -5.89 -3.17 -22.01
N ALA A 4 -6.66 -3.17 -23.11
CA ALA A 4 -7.85 -4.02 -23.28
C ALA A 4 -7.56 -5.53 -23.13
N ASP A 5 -6.34 -5.98 -23.41
CA ASP A 5 -5.96 -7.39 -23.36
C ASP A 5 -5.75 -7.90 -21.92
N VAL A 6 -5.59 -6.99 -20.95
CA VAL A 6 -5.14 -7.32 -19.58
C VAL A 6 -5.94 -6.65 -18.47
N MET A 7 -6.75 -5.64 -18.82
CA MET A 7 -7.46 -4.84 -17.84
C MET A 7 -8.52 -5.64 -17.09
N THR A 8 -8.71 -5.32 -15.82
CA THR A 8 -9.88 -5.80 -15.06
C THR A 8 -11.10 -5.00 -15.47
N THR A 9 -12.13 -5.68 -16.00
CA THR A 9 -13.38 -5.07 -16.51
C THR A 9 -14.50 -5.02 -15.47
N ALA A 10 -14.41 -5.80 -14.39
CA ALA A 10 -15.31 -5.72 -13.24
C ALA A 10 -14.92 -4.53 -12.35
N ILE A 11 -15.23 -3.33 -12.81
CA ILE A 11 -14.83 -2.09 -12.13
C ILE A 11 -15.85 -1.73 -11.07
N VAL A 12 -15.37 -1.61 -9.84
CA VAL A 12 -16.11 -0.97 -8.76
C VAL A 12 -15.77 0.52 -8.80
N THR A 13 -16.78 1.39 -8.78
CA THR A 13 -16.62 2.85 -8.77
C THR A 13 -17.50 3.49 -7.70
N VAL A 14 -17.17 4.71 -7.30
CA VAL A 14 -17.97 5.50 -6.36
C VAL A 14 -18.27 6.89 -6.94
N GLN A 15 -19.34 7.52 -6.46
CA GLN A 15 -19.72 8.89 -6.82
C GLN A 15 -19.03 9.94 -5.91
N PRO A 16 -18.87 11.21 -6.32
CA PRO A 16 -18.15 12.23 -5.54
C PRO A 16 -18.74 12.48 -4.15
N GLU A 17 -20.05 12.34 -4.01
CA GLU A 17 -20.81 12.53 -2.78
C GLU A 17 -20.81 11.29 -1.89
N THR A 18 -20.17 10.19 -2.32
CA THR A 18 -20.14 8.93 -1.56
C THR A 18 -19.40 9.16 -0.23
N PRO A 19 -20.00 8.86 0.93
CA PRO A 19 -19.35 9.05 2.22
C PRO A 19 -18.13 8.16 2.41
N VAL A 20 -17.12 8.65 3.12
CA VAL A 20 -15.86 7.93 3.43
C VAL A 20 -16.09 6.52 4.00
N HIS A 21 -17.07 6.33 4.90
CA HIS A 21 -17.39 5.01 5.45
C HIS A 21 -17.90 4.03 4.38
N ALA A 22 -18.73 4.49 3.44
CA ALA A 22 -19.25 3.67 2.37
C ALA A 22 -18.15 3.30 1.37
N ILE A 23 -17.17 4.19 1.16
CA ILE A 23 -15.96 3.90 0.38
C ILE A 23 -15.15 2.80 1.08
N ALA A 24 -14.91 2.91 2.38
CA ALA A 24 -14.18 1.90 3.15
C ALA A 24 -14.87 0.52 3.09
N GLU A 25 -16.19 0.47 3.26
CA GLU A 25 -16.98 -0.76 3.10
C GLU A 25 -16.85 -1.35 1.69
N THR A 26 -16.83 -0.50 0.66
CA THR A 26 -16.64 -0.91 -0.74
C THR A 26 -15.26 -1.54 -0.96
N LEU A 27 -14.20 -0.92 -0.44
CA LEU A 27 -12.83 -1.45 -0.53
C LEU A 27 -12.72 -2.84 0.12
N LEU A 28 -13.26 -2.98 1.34
CA LEU A 28 -13.26 -4.23 2.09
C LEU A 28 -14.08 -5.33 1.41
N LYS A 29 -15.33 -5.01 1.03
CA LYS A 29 -16.26 -5.96 0.41
C LYS A 29 -15.70 -6.56 -0.88
N HIS A 30 -14.97 -5.76 -1.64
CA HIS A 30 -14.42 -6.17 -2.93
C HIS A 30 -12.95 -6.59 -2.86
N GLY A 31 -12.31 -6.52 -1.68
CA GLY A 31 -10.90 -6.87 -1.51
C GLY A 31 -9.96 -6.00 -2.36
N ILE A 32 -10.31 -4.73 -2.58
CA ILE A 32 -9.57 -3.80 -3.43
C ILE A 32 -8.99 -2.65 -2.62
N SER A 33 -7.79 -2.20 -2.98
CA SER A 33 -7.07 -1.20 -2.17
C SER A 33 -7.23 0.27 -2.61
N ALA A 34 -8.07 0.51 -3.61
CA ALA A 34 -8.40 1.84 -4.13
C ALA A 34 -9.57 1.73 -5.10
N VAL A 35 -10.36 2.79 -5.19
CA VAL A 35 -11.56 2.86 -6.03
C VAL A 35 -11.58 4.17 -6.84
N PRO A 36 -11.87 4.12 -8.15
CA PRO A 36 -12.10 5.32 -8.94
C PRO A 36 -13.37 6.06 -8.51
N VAL A 37 -13.26 7.38 -8.45
CA VAL A 37 -14.40 8.29 -8.30
C VAL A 37 -14.80 8.75 -9.70
N VAL A 38 -16.07 8.54 -10.07
CA VAL A 38 -16.61 8.92 -11.37
C VAL A 38 -17.81 9.83 -11.20
N ASP A 39 -18.06 10.72 -12.17
CA ASP A 39 -19.29 11.51 -12.19
C ASP A 39 -20.52 10.68 -12.58
N GLY A 40 -21.68 11.34 -12.69
CA GLY A 40 -22.93 10.68 -13.09
C GLY A 40 -22.96 10.19 -14.55
N ALA A 41 -22.01 10.63 -15.39
CA ALA A 41 -21.83 10.15 -16.75
C ALA A 41 -20.83 8.98 -16.82
N GLY A 42 -20.07 8.70 -15.77
CA GLY A 42 -19.03 7.65 -15.75
C GLY A 42 -17.64 8.18 -16.14
N VAL A 43 -17.45 9.50 -16.15
CA VAL A 43 -16.15 10.14 -16.38
C VAL A 43 -15.35 10.11 -15.08
N PRO A 44 -14.10 9.63 -15.10
CA PRO A 44 -13.27 9.54 -13.90
C PRO A 44 -12.79 10.93 -13.45
N LEU A 45 -13.03 11.24 -12.17
CA LEU A 45 -12.70 12.51 -11.53
C LEU A 45 -11.47 12.40 -10.63
N GLY A 46 -11.29 11.26 -9.98
CA GLY A 46 -10.25 11.04 -8.98
C GLY A 46 -10.10 9.57 -8.59
N ILE A 47 -9.16 9.30 -7.70
CA ILE A 47 -9.01 7.98 -7.05
C ILE A 47 -9.01 8.19 -5.54
N VAL A 48 -9.68 7.29 -4.82
CA VAL A 48 -9.57 7.19 -3.36
C VAL A 48 -8.89 5.87 -3.03
N SER A 49 -7.76 5.94 -2.34
CA SER A 49 -7.04 4.80 -1.79
C SER A 49 -7.28 4.67 -0.28
N GLU A 50 -6.90 3.53 0.29
CA GLU A 50 -6.96 3.27 1.73
C GLU A 50 -6.27 4.37 2.55
N GLY A 51 -5.10 4.82 2.08
CA GLY A 51 -4.32 5.88 2.72
C GLY A 51 -5.04 7.23 2.73
N ASP A 52 -5.96 7.47 1.79
CA ASP A 52 -6.70 8.74 1.68
C ASP A 52 -7.91 8.78 2.63
N LEU A 53 -8.41 7.61 3.05
CA LEU A 53 -9.48 7.51 4.05
C LEU A 53 -8.97 7.85 5.47
N MET A 54 -7.65 7.88 5.66
CA MET A 54 -7.00 8.12 6.95
C MET A 54 -6.81 9.63 7.24
N PRO A 55 -7.09 10.13 8.46
CA PRO A 55 -6.76 11.50 8.86
C PRO A 55 -5.25 11.74 8.86
N ARG A 56 -4.82 12.95 8.46
CA ARG A 56 -3.42 13.38 8.32
C ARG A 56 -2.66 13.60 9.65
N ALA A 57 -3.08 12.99 10.76
CA ALA A 57 -2.25 13.01 11.96
C ALA A 57 -1.09 12.03 11.73
N ASP A 58 0.11 12.56 11.51
CA ASP A 58 1.25 11.84 10.95
C ASP A 58 1.71 10.60 11.76
N SER A 59 1.44 10.55 13.07
CA SER A 59 1.77 9.40 13.94
C SER A 59 0.90 8.16 13.71
N ASP A 60 -0.21 8.35 13.00
CA ASP A 60 -1.29 7.37 12.99
C ASP A 60 -1.53 6.74 11.61
N ARG A 61 -0.83 7.22 10.57
CA ARG A 61 -1.00 6.75 9.20
C ARG A 61 -0.33 5.39 8.98
N GLU A 62 0.87 5.21 9.53
CA GLU A 62 1.67 3.98 9.39
C GLU A 62 1.07 2.83 10.22
N ALA A 63 0.76 3.07 11.49
CA ALA A 63 0.11 2.07 12.35
C ALA A 63 -1.25 1.60 11.82
N ARG A 64 -1.98 2.47 11.10
CA ARG A 64 -3.30 2.14 10.54
C ARG A 64 -3.22 1.56 9.12
N HIS A 65 -2.14 1.82 8.37
CA HIS A 65 -1.83 1.15 7.11
C HIS A 65 -1.35 -0.30 7.35
N ASP A 66 -0.52 -0.53 8.37
CA ASP A 66 -0.12 -1.88 8.80
C ASP A 66 -1.33 -2.72 9.23
N TRP A 67 -2.23 -2.13 10.01
CA TRP A 67 -3.46 -2.79 10.46
C TRP A 67 -4.46 -3.05 9.32
N TRP A 68 -4.51 -2.17 8.31
CA TRP A 68 -5.36 -2.37 7.14
C TRP A 68 -4.84 -3.50 6.23
N LEU A 69 -3.53 -3.64 6.07
CA LEU A 69 -2.92 -4.78 5.39
C LEU A 69 -3.26 -6.10 6.08
N GLN A 70 -3.27 -6.11 7.42
CA GLN A 70 -3.70 -7.26 8.21
C GLN A 70 -5.18 -7.61 7.99
N MET A 71 -6.07 -6.61 7.83
CA MET A 71 -7.49 -6.82 7.50
C MET A 71 -7.70 -7.47 6.13
N LEU A 72 -6.90 -7.11 5.11
CA LEU A 72 -6.97 -7.70 3.76
C LEU A 72 -6.41 -9.12 3.70
N SER A 73 -5.44 -9.46 4.56
CA SER A 73 -4.85 -10.79 4.61
C SER A 73 -5.64 -11.79 5.47
N GLU A 74 -6.38 -11.34 6.48
CA GLU A 74 -6.94 -12.23 7.52
C GLU A 74 -8.48 -12.29 7.59
N GLY A 75 -9.24 -11.45 6.88
CA GLY A 75 -10.70 -11.55 6.86
C GLY A 75 -11.39 -11.34 8.22
N GLU A 76 -10.69 -10.72 9.18
CA GLU A 76 -11.24 -10.38 10.49
C GLU A 76 -12.32 -9.27 10.43
N ALA A 77 -13.19 -9.25 11.43
CA ALA A 77 -14.25 -8.26 11.55
C ALA A 77 -13.70 -6.87 11.95
N VAL A 78 -14.23 -5.82 11.32
CA VAL A 78 -13.81 -4.42 11.53
C VAL A 78 -13.89 -4.01 13.00
N HIS A 79 -12.79 -3.48 13.57
CA HIS A 79 -12.76 -3.04 14.97
C HIS A 79 -13.88 -2.00 15.24
N PRO A 80 -14.69 -2.15 16.31
CA PRO A 80 -15.86 -1.30 16.56
C PRO A 80 -15.55 0.20 16.62
N ASP A 81 -14.38 0.57 17.14
CA ASP A 81 -13.96 1.98 17.22
C ASP A 81 -13.64 2.57 15.85
N TYR A 82 -13.17 1.76 14.90
CA TYR A 82 -12.91 2.20 13.52
C TYR A 82 -14.21 2.33 12.73
N VAL A 83 -15.14 1.38 12.90
CA VAL A 83 -16.51 1.51 12.36
C VAL A 83 -17.18 2.77 12.91
N ARG A 84 -17.01 3.05 14.21
CA ARG A 84 -17.56 4.25 14.85
C ARG A 84 -16.90 5.52 14.34
N PHE A 85 -15.57 5.51 14.15
CA PHE A 85 -14.81 6.61 13.58
C PHE A 85 -15.25 6.92 12.15
N LEU A 86 -15.27 5.92 11.26
CA LEU A 86 -15.72 6.08 9.88
C LEU A 86 -17.19 6.55 9.82
N LYS A 87 -18.07 6.03 10.69
CA LYS A 87 -19.47 6.47 10.77
C LYS A 87 -19.63 7.90 11.30
N SER A 88 -18.65 8.42 12.03
CA SER A 88 -18.63 9.81 12.48
C SER A 88 -17.93 10.75 11.50
N ASP A 89 -17.23 10.20 10.50
CA ASP A 89 -16.60 10.98 9.45
C ASP A 89 -17.65 11.49 8.47
N THR A 90 -17.68 12.81 8.29
CA THR A 90 -18.64 13.51 7.43
C THR A 90 -18.09 13.81 6.04
N ARG A 91 -16.81 13.48 5.79
CA ARG A 91 -16.16 13.66 4.50
C ARG A 91 -16.71 12.70 3.45
N THR A 92 -16.66 13.13 2.21
CA THR A 92 -17.10 12.41 1.02
C THR A 92 -15.94 12.13 0.08
N ALA A 93 -16.15 11.32 -0.96
CA ALA A 93 -15.13 10.95 -1.95
C ALA A 93 -14.43 12.20 -2.52
N LYS A 94 -15.17 13.25 -2.86
CA LYS A 94 -14.59 14.50 -3.39
C LYS A 94 -13.65 15.21 -2.42
N ASP A 95 -13.83 15.03 -1.11
CA ASP A 95 -13.04 15.70 -0.07
C ASP A 95 -11.71 14.97 0.18
N VAL A 96 -11.62 13.69 -0.19
CA VAL A 96 -10.46 12.83 0.08
C VAL A 96 -9.80 12.30 -1.19
N MET A 97 -10.45 12.36 -2.35
CA MET A 97 -9.89 11.85 -3.61
C MET A 97 -8.65 12.62 -4.03
N VAL A 98 -7.70 11.88 -4.58
CA VAL A 98 -6.53 12.44 -5.26
C VAL A 98 -6.89 12.63 -6.74
N GLY A 99 -6.71 13.85 -7.23
CA GLY A 99 -7.01 14.22 -8.61
C GLY A 99 -6.18 15.40 -9.11
N PRO A 100 -6.18 15.67 -10.43
CA PRO A 100 -6.92 14.94 -11.47
C PRO A 100 -6.36 13.53 -11.73
N VAL A 101 -7.26 12.57 -11.98
CA VAL A 101 -6.87 11.17 -12.20
C VAL A 101 -6.18 11.00 -13.56
N VAL A 102 -5.01 10.39 -13.54
CA VAL A 102 -4.31 9.95 -14.74
C VAL A 102 -5.07 8.75 -15.32
N THR A 103 -5.36 8.78 -16.62
CA THR A 103 -6.08 7.71 -17.33
C THR A 103 -5.33 7.31 -18.61
N VAL A 104 -5.63 6.13 -19.12
CA VAL A 104 -5.13 5.63 -20.41
C VAL A 104 -6.28 5.17 -21.30
N GLU A 105 -6.12 5.25 -22.61
CA GLU A 105 -7.08 4.65 -23.54
C GLU A 105 -6.95 3.13 -23.54
N GLU A 106 -8.03 2.43 -23.84
CA GLU A 106 -8.00 0.96 -23.92
C GLU A 106 -7.01 0.40 -24.95
N THR A 107 -6.65 1.23 -25.93
CA THR A 107 -5.70 0.89 -26.98
C THR A 107 -4.24 1.14 -26.61
N THR A 108 -3.97 1.78 -25.47
CA THR A 108 -2.62 2.13 -25.01
C THR A 108 -1.79 0.86 -24.83
N ALA A 109 -0.51 0.92 -25.25
CA ALA A 109 0.38 -0.23 -25.15
C ALA A 109 0.74 -0.53 -23.70
N LEU A 110 0.97 -1.80 -23.41
CA LEU A 110 1.27 -2.23 -22.05
C LEU A 110 2.59 -1.66 -21.50
N ALA A 111 3.57 -1.43 -22.38
CA ALA A 111 4.84 -0.79 -22.04
C ALA A 111 4.61 0.66 -21.59
N ASP A 112 3.85 1.43 -22.36
CA ASP A 112 3.50 2.82 -22.01
C ASP A 112 2.76 2.89 -20.67
N ILE A 113 1.90 1.90 -20.37
CA ILE A 113 1.23 1.79 -19.08
C ILE A 113 2.24 1.49 -17.97
N ALA A 114 3.18 0.57 -18.18
CA ALA A 114 4.21 0.25 -17.20
C ALA A 114 5.06 1.48 -16.86
N ASP A 115 5.51 2.21 -17.89
CA ASP A 115 6.28 3.44 -17.75
C ASP A 115 5.48 4.50 -17.00
N LEU A 116 4.19 4.68 -17.34
CA LEU A 116 3.30 5.60 -16.66
C LEU A 116 3.11 5.27 -15.16
N LEU A 117 2.97 3.99 -14.80
CA LEU A 117 2.84 3.56 -13.40
C LEU A 117 4.11 3.85 -12.60
N VAL A 118 5.29 3.71 -13.22
CA VAL A 118 6.58 4.03 -12.60
C VAL A 118 6.76 5.54 -12.47
N GLU A 119 6.62 6.27 -13.58
CA GLU A 119 6.81 7.72 -13.66
C GLU A 119 5.89 8.46 -12.69
N LYS A 120 4.60 8.11 -12.68
CA LYS A 120 3.62 8.75 -11.79
C LYS A 120 3.59 8.16 -10.38
N ARG A 121 4.46 7.18 -10.08
CA ARG A 121 4.52 6.44 -8.81
C ARG A 121 3.15 5.91 -8.35
N ILE A 122 2.28 5.55 -9.30
CA ILE A 122 0.93 5.04 -9.04
C ILE A 122 0.88 3.51 -9.17
N LYS A 123 0.05 2.86 -8.36
CA LYS A 123 -0.04 1.39 -8.33
C LYS A 123 -0.95 0.80 -9.41
N ARG A 124 -1.84 1.64 -9.96
CA ARG A 124 -2.86 1.28 -10.96
C ARG A 124 -3.29 2.51 -11.74
N VAL A 125 -3.83 2.30 -12.92
CA VAL A 125 -4.37 3.34 -13.79
C VAL A 125 -5.74 2.93 -14.33
N PRO A 126 -6.76 3.81 -14.23
CA PRO A 126 -8.03 3.63 -14.93
C PRO A 126 -7.85 3.64 -16.45
N VAL A 127 -8.50 2.69 -17.10
CA VAL A 127 -8.61 2.61 -18.56
C VAL A 127 -9.93 3.22 -18.97
N VAL A 128 -9.90 4.12 -19.94
CA VAL A 128 -11.08 4.79 -20.50
C VAL A 128 -11.30 4.41 -21.96
N ARG A 129 -12.56 4.49 -22.38
CA ARG A 129 -12.99 4.47 -23.78
C ARG A 129 -13.94 5.64 -23.97
N ALA A 130 -13.60 6.55 -24.89
CA ALA A 130 -14.39 7.75 -25.13
C ALA A 130 -14.70 8.54 -23.83
N GLY A 131 -13.70 8.66 -22.95
CA GLY A 131 -13.80 9.39 -21.67
C GLY A 131 -14.51 8.65 -20.53
N HIS A 132 -15.03 7.44 -20.78
CA HIS A 132 -15.73 6.64 -19.77
C HIS A 132 -14.84 5.53 -19.25
N ILE A 133 -14.86 5.26 -17.95
CA ILE A 133 -14.07 4.17 -17.38
C ILE A 133 -14.56 2.80 -17.88
N VAL A 134 -13.65 1.99 -18.43
CA VAL A 134 -13.93 0.65 -18.99
C VAL A 134 -13.02 -0.46 -18.46
N GLY A 135 -11.94 -0.10 -17.77
CA GLY A 135 -11.16 -1.06 -16.99
C GLY A 135 -10.21 -0.40 -15.99
N ILE A 136 -9.45 -1.23 -15.30
CA ILE A 136 -8.29 -0.82 -14.51
C ILE A 136 -7.12 -1.75 -14.85
N VAL A 137 -5.92 -1.19 -15.00
CA VAL A 137 -4.68 -1.96 -15.09
C VAL A 137 -3.84 -1.66 -13.86
N SER A 138 -3.44 -2.71 -13.13
CA SER A 138 -2.54 -2.61 -11.98
C SER A 138 -1.16 -3.19 -12.27
N ARG A 139 -0.16 -2.85 -11.44
CA ARG A 139 1.17 -3.49 -11.51
C ARG A 139 1.11 -5.02 -11.42
N ALA A 140 0.15 -5.56 -10.66
CA ALA A 140 -0.04 -7.01 -10.56
C ALA A 140 -0.51 -7.62 -11.89
N ASP A 141 -1.35 -6.90 -12.65
CA ASP A 141 -1.82 -7.36 -13.95
C ASP A 141 -0.69 -7.34 -14.98
N LEU A 142 0.20 -6.33 -14.91
CA LEU A 142 1.44 -6.31 -15.70
C LEU A 142 2.34 -7.51 -15.37
N LEU A 143 2.56 -7.81 -14.08
CA LEU A 143 3.42 -8.93 -13.66
C LEU A 143 2.85 -10.31 -14.04
N LYS A 144 1.53 -10.48 -14.02
CA LYS A 144 0.88 -11.71 -14.52
C LYS A 144 1.20 -11.97 -15.99
N THR A 145 1.28 -10.91 -16.80
CA THR A 145 1.63 -11.05 -18.24
C THR A 145 3.10 -11.44 -18.45
N MET A 146 4.01 -11.00 -17.57
CA MET A 146 5.45 -11.30 -17.66
C MET A 146 5.80 -12.72 -17.21
N THR A 147 5.00 -13.31 -16.33
CA THR A 147 5.26 -14.64 -15.75
C THR A 147 4.63 -15.79 -16.53
N GLY A 148 3.86 -15.50 -17.58
CA GLY A 148 3.15 -16.51 -18.37
C GLY A 148 2.11 -17.31 -17.55
N LEU A 149 1.78 -16.85 -16.33
CA LEU A 149 0.72 -17.41 -15.51
C LEU A 149 -0.61 -16.98 -16.12
N ASN A 150 -1.08 -17.81 -17.05
CA ASN A 150 -2.28 -17.58 -17.85
C ASN A 150 -3.46 -17.11 -17.01
N HIS A 151 -4.01 -15.96 -17.40
CA HIS A 151 -5.42 -15.68 -17.20
C HIS A 151 -6.21 -16.76 -17.96
N THR A 152 -7.04 -17.52 -17.26
CA THR A 152 -8.06 -18.36 -17.85
C THR A 152 -9.15 -17.45 -18.41
N GLY A 153 -8.98 -17.05 -19.67
CA GLY A 153 -10.02 -16.51 -20.53
C GLY A 153 -9.97 -17.31 -21.82
N ALA A 154 -10.93 -18.22 -21.97
CA ALA A 154 -11.03 -19.15 -23.09
C ALA A 154 -11.29 -18.43 -24.42
N ASP A 155 -10.61 -18.85 -25.49
CA ASP A 155 -11.05 -18.59 -26.86
C ASP A 155 -12.38 -19.30 -27.14
N PRO A 156 -13.23 -18.69 -27.96
CA PRO A 156 -13.53 -19.35 -29.22
C PRO A 156 -13.36 -18.41 -30.43
N VAL A 157 -12.80 -19.01 -31.48
CA VAL A 157 -12.79 -18.55 -32.86
C VAL A 157 -14.22 -18.32 -33.35
N HIS A 158 -14.44 -17.19 -34.04
CA HIS A 158 -15.45 -17.06 -35.09
C HIS A 158 -14.95 -16.13 -36.21
N ASP A 159 -15.02 -16.65 -37.44
CA ASP A 159 -14.93 -15.97 -38.73
C ASP A 159 -16.07 -14.95 -38.95
N ASP A 160 -15.84 -14.03 -39.91
CA ASP A 160 -16.80 -13.41 -40.86
C ASP A 160 -16.92 -11.85 -40.81
N PRO A 161 -17.45 -11.18 -41.85
CA PRO A 161 -16.89 -10.89 -43.18
C PRO A 161 -16.67 -9.39 -43.45
N ASN A 162 -16.77 -8.51 -42.44
CA ASN A 162 -16.93 -7.08 -42.68
C ASN A 162 -15.64 -6.27 -42.55
N ALA A 163 -14.62 -6.66 -43.32
CA ALA A 163 -13.38 -5.90 -43.49
C ALA A 163 -13.63 -4.65 -44.37
N TRP A 164 -13.39 -3.47 -43.82
CA TRP A 164 -13.47 -2.20 -44.55
C TRP A 164 -12.27 -2.04 -45.52
N PRO A 165 -12.43 -1.42 -46.71
CA PRO A 165 -11.46 -1.49 -47.80
C PRO A 165 -10.14 -0.74 -47.53
N THR A 166 -9.05 -1.27 -48.10
CA THR A 166 -7.75 -0.61 -48.24
C THR A 166 -7.86 0.69 -49.06
N PRO A 167 -7.21 1.79 -48.65
CA PRO A 167 -7.12 2.99 -49.46
C PRO A 167 -6.43 2.75 -50.80
N SER A 168 -7.19 3.08 -51.85
CA SER A 168 -6.83 3.09 -53.27
C SER A 168 -5.68 4.05 -53.60
N ASP A 169 -4.83 3.62 -54.55
CA ASP A 169 -3.95 4.29 -55.54
C ASP A 169 -3.85 5.83 -55.66
N LYS A 170 -3.96 6.60 -54.56
CA LYS A 170 -3.76 8.06 -54.53
C LYS A 170 -2.70 8.52 -53.53
N LEU A 171 -1.58 7.80 -53.48
CA LEU A 171 -0.38 8.22 -52.73
C LEU A 171 0.93 7.96 -53.49
N ALA A 172 0.95 8.31 -54.78
CA ALA A 172 2.16 8.29 -55.61
C ALA A 172 2.47 9.66 -56.27
N ALA A 173 1.94 10.77 -55.74
CA ALA A 173 2.07 12.10 -56.38
C ALA A 173 2.72 13.21 -55.53
N LEU A 174 3.24 12.93 -54.32
CA LEU A 174 3.87 13.97 -53.49
C LEU A 174 5.19 13.50 -52.88
N SER A 175 6.15 13.14 -53.74
CA SER A 175 7.56 13.01 -53.34
C SER A 175 8.42 13.91 -54.23
N ARG A 176 8.52 15.19 -53.87
CA ARG A 176 9.69 16.01 -54.21
C ARG A 176 10.43 16.30 -52.90
N PRO A 177 11.74 16.07 -52.80
CA PRO A 177 12.49 16.49 -51.64
C PRO A 177 12.54 18.02 -51.61
N VAL A 178 11.99 18.61 -50.56
CA VAL A 178 12.23 20.02 -50.20
C VAL A 178 13.51 20.03 -49.35
N ALA A 179 14.48 20.87 -49.73
CA ALA A 179 15.67 21.09 -48.92
C ALA A 179 15.26 21.64 -47.54
N PRO A 180 15.89 21.19 -46.43
CA PRO A 180 15.51 21.66 -45.10
C PRO A 180 15.71 23.18 -45.02
N PRO A 181 14.75 23.93 -44.44
CA PRO A 181 14.92 25.35 -44.22
C PRO A 181 16.09 25.60 -43.26
N ALA A 182 16.81 26.70 -43.48
CA ALA A 182 17.86 27.15 -42.56
C ALA A 182 17.30 27.26 -41.13
N PRO A 183 18.07 26.90 -40.09
CA PRO A 183 17.58 26.96 -38.72
C PRO A 183 17.16 28.39 -38.38
N PRO A 184 16.02 28.58 -37.69
CA PRO A 184 15.60 29.90 -37.26
C PRO A 184 16.66 30.52 -36.32
N PRO A 185 16.76 31.86 -36.26
CA PRO A 185 17.68 32.52 -35.35
C PRO A 185 17.40 32.10 -33.90
N HIS A 186 18.45 31.88 -33.11
CA HIS A 186 18.37 31.52 -31.68
C HIS A 186 17.52 32.56 -30.94
N ASP A 187 16.36 32.13 -30.45
CA ASP A 187 15.50 32.91 -29.59
C ASP A 187 15.68 32.39 -28.15
N PRO A 188 16.31 33.14 -27.23
CA PRO A 188 16.62 32.65 -25.88
C PRO A 188 15.36 32.29 -25.07
N ALA A 189 14.19 32.80 -25.46
CA ALA A 189 12.90 32.41 -24.86
C ALA A 189 12.40 31.04 -25.37
N ALA A 190 12.85 30.58 -26.54
CA ALA A 190 12.53 29.26 -27.07
C ALA A 190 13.42 28.15 -26.48
N ASP A 191 14.60 28.50 -25.96
CA ASP A 191 15.50 27.55 -25.26
C ASP A 191 14.87 27.05 -23.95
N ASP A 192 14.10 27.90 -23.25
CA ASP A 192 13.35 27.54 -22.02
C ASP A 192 12.13 26.65 -22.30
N LEU A 193 11.63 26.66 -23.54
CA LEU A 193 10.55 25.80 -24.03
C LEU A 193 11.06 24.57 -24.79
N SER A 194 12.36 24.29 -24.71
CA SER A 194 12.99 23.17 -25.41
C SER A 194 12.80 21.85 -24.66
N ALA A 195 12.78 20.75 -25.40
CA ALA A 195 12.78 19.40 -24.81
C ALA A 195 14.05 19.11 -23.97
N SER A 196 15.15 19.83 -24.17
CA SER A 196 16.33 19.78 -23.30
C SER A 196 16.07 20.45 -21.96
N ALA A 197 15.53 21.67 -21.95
CA ALA A 197 15.19 22.39 -20.73
C ALA A 197 14.17 21.61 -19.88
N PHE A 198 13.15 21.02 -20.51
CA PHE A 198 12.16 20.19 -19.79
C PHE A 198 12.78 18.90 -19.23
N ARG A 199 13.77 18.31 -19.90
CA ARG A 199 14.51 17.15 -19.38
C ARG A 199 15.38 17.53 -18.19
N GLU A 200 16.04 18.69 -18.22
CA GLU A 200 16.81 19.21 -17.08
C GLU A 200 15.92 19.44 -15.87
N LEU A 201 14.76 20.08 -16.03
CA LEU A 201 13.77 20.25 -14.96
C LEU A 201 13.27 18.91 -14.38
N GLY A 202 13.08 17.89 -15.24
CA GLY A 202 12.72 16.54 -14.80
C GLY A 202 13.79 15.90 -13.91
N LEU A 203 15.06 16.00 -14.32
CA LEU A 203 16.20 15.49 -13.55
C LEU A 203 16.38 16.24 -12.22
N GLU A 204 16.17 17.55 -12.20
CA GLU A 204 16.21 18.36 -10.97
C GLU A 204 15.11 17.93 -10.00
N HIS A 205 13.88 17.72 -10.49
CA HIS A 205 12.78 17.22 -9.67
C HIS A 205 13.04 15.84 -9.09
N GLU A 206 13.56 14.90 -9.89
CA GLU A 206 13.95 13.56 -9.43
C GLU A 206 15.02 13.65 -8.32
N HIS A 207 16.05 14.48 -8.51
CA HIS A 207 17.08 14.69 -7.50
C HIS A 207 16.52 15.30 -6.21
N GLU A 208 15.63 16.29 -6.30
CA GLU A 208 14.93 16.84 -5.14
C GLU A 208 14.06 15.81 -4.42
N GLU A 209 13.35 14.96 -5.16
CA GLU A 209 12.53 13.90 -4.58
C GLU A 209 13.38 12.82 -3.89
N ASP A 210 14.52 12.45 -4.47
CA ASP A 210 15.44 11.49 -3.89
C ASP A 210 16.10 12.03 -2.62
N GLU A 211 16.50 13.30 -2.61
CA GLU A 211 17.00 13.96 -1.41
C GLU A 211 15.92 14.08 -0.33
N LYS A 212 14.67 14.42 -0.69
CA LYS A 212 13.54 14.41 0.25
C LYS A 212 13.29 13.02 0.82
N ARG A 213 13.34 11.97 0.00
CA ARG A 213 13.14 10.59 0.43
C ARG A 213 14.27 10.13 1.36
N LYS A 214 15.51 10.47 1.03
CA LYS A 214 16.68 10.16 1.87
C LYS A 214 16.58 10.88 3.21
N HIS A 215 16.25 12.17 3.22
CA HIS A 215 16.08 12.93 4.45
C HIS A 215 14.91 12.41 5.30
N ALA A 216 13.80 12.01 4.66
CA ALA A 216 12.68 11.38 5.37
C ALA A 216 13.06 10.04 6.00
N LYS A 217 13.86 9.21 5.31
CA LYS A 217 14.41 7.96 5.85
C LYS A 217 15.31 8.24 7.05
N GLU A 218 16.26 9.18 6.93
CA GLU A 218 17.16 9.57 8.02
C GLU A 218 16.39 10.05 9.27
N LEU A 219 15.35 10.86 9.09
CA LEU A 219 14.48 11.31 10.19
C LEU A 219 13.68 10.17 10.82
N ALA A 220 13.22 9.20 10.02
CA ALA A 220 12.52 8.02 10.52
C ALA A 220 13.46 7.13 11.33
N ASP A 221 14.67 6.87 10.82
CA ASP A 221 15.71 6.09 11.49
C ASP A 221 16.14 6.77 12.80
N GLU A 222 16.30 8.10 12.82
CA GLU A 222 16.62 8.85 14.05
C GLU A 222 15.48 8.76 15.08
N LYS A 223 14.22 8.91 14.65
CA LYS A 223 13.06 8.74 15.53
C LYS A 223 12.98 7.33 16.10
N HIS A 224 13.22 6.32 15.26
CA HIS A 224 13.19 4.90 15.64
C HIS A 224 14.30 4.60 16.66
N HIS A 225 15.52 5.08 16.41
CA HIS A 225 16.65 4.95 17.34
C HIS A 225 16.37 5.65 18.69
N ARG A 226 15.78 6.85 18.65
CA ARG A 226 15.38 7.56 19.87
C ARG A 226 14.33 6.79 20.66
N LEU A 227 13.30 6.27 20.00
CA LEU A 227 12.28 5.43 20.63
C LEU A 227 12.92 4.19 21.27
N ALA A 228 13.86 3.54 20.57
CA ALA A 228 14.58 2.38 21.10
C ALA A 228 15.37 2.75 22.37
N SER A 229 16.10 3.85 22.35
CA SER A 229 16.85 4.36 23.50
C SER A 229 15.96 4.68 24.70
N ASP A 230 14.83 5.35 24.48
CA ASP A 230 13.88 5.68 25.54
C ASP A 230 13.26 4.41 26.15
N MET A 231 12.92 3.42 25.32
CA MET A 231 12.37 2.15 25.78
C MET A 231 13.40 1.30 26.54
N LEU A 232 14.68 1.33 26.15
CA LEU A 232 15.77 0.68 26.87
C LEU A 232 15.95 1.24 28.28
N ALA A 233 15.84 2.57 28.43
CA ALA A 233 15.96 3.24 29.72
C ALA A 233 14.70 3.10 30.59
N SER A 234 13.55 2.78 29.98
CA SER A 234 12.27 2.64 30.68
C SER A 234 12.10 1.27 31.35
N HIS A 235 11.44 1.27 32.50
CA HIS A 235 11.09 0.06 33.24
C HIS A 235 9.57 -0.15 33.28
N LEU A 236 9.15 -1.40 33.38
CA LEU A 236 7.73 -1.74 33.52
C LEU A 236 7.20 -1.32 34.90
N THR A 237 6.27 -0.36 34.92
CA THR A 237 5.55 0.03 36.15
C THR A 237 4.34 -0.86 36.40
N ASP A 238 3.88 -0.91 37.65
CA ASP A 238 2.64 -1.62 38.03
C ASP A 238 1.41 -1.08 37.30
N GLU A 239 1.32 0.23 37.12
CA GLU A 239 0.20 0.84 36.41
C GLU A 239 0.15 0.39 34.94
N THR A 240 1.31 0.41 34.26
CA THR A 240 1.44 -0.06 32.88
C THR A 240 1.12 -1.55 32.79
N TRP A 241 1.65 -2.37 33.69
CA TRP A 241 1.35 -3.80 33.73
C TRP A 241 -0.14 -4.08 33.88
N GLN A 242 -0.81 -3.41 34.83
CA GLN A 242 -2.25 -3.56 35.02
C GLN A 242 -3.04 -3.08 33.80
N LYS A 243 -2.57 -2.06 33.08
CA LYS A 243 -3.17 -1.62 31.81
C LYS A 243 -3.07 -2.71 30.74
N LEU A 244 -1.90 -3.33 30.58
CA LEU A 244 -1.69 -4.43 29.64
C LEU A 244 -2.63 -5.61 29.93
N LEU A 245 -2.76 -6.00 31.21
CA LEU A 245 -3.69 -7.07 31.61
C LEU A 245 -5.16 -6.71 31.40
N ARG A 246 -5.55 -5.45 31.61
CA ARG A 246 -6.91 -4.98 31.29
C ARG A 246 -7.20 -5.09 29.79
N ASN A 247 -6.22 -4.77 28.95
CA ASN A 247 -6.34 -4.91 27.50
C ASN A 247 -6.48 -6.39 27.10
N ALA A 248 -5.61 -7.27 27.61
CA ALA A 248 -5.69 -8.71 27.37
C ALA A 248 -7.03 -9.31 27.84
N ARG A 249 -7.55 -8.87 28.98
CA ARG A 249 -8.88 -9.29 29.46
C ARG A 249 -10.02 -8.78 28.56
N SER A 250 -9.86 -7.59 27.97
CA SER A 250 -10.81 -7.04 27.00
C SER A 250 -10.81 -7.87 25.72
N ALA A 251 -9.64 -8.21 25.19
CA ALA A 251 -9.44 -9.12 24.06
C ALA A 251 -10.11 -10.49 24.33
N ALA A 252 -9.85 -11.11 25.48
CA ALA A 252 -10.47 -12.37 25.87
C ALA A 252 -12.02 -12.29 25.90
N LYS A 253 -12.59 -11.18 26.38
CA LYS A 253 -14.05 -10.96 26.36
C LYS A 253 -14.63 -10.86 24.96
N LYS A 254 -13.82 -10.47 23.97
CA LYS A 254 -14.20 -10.42 22.55
C LYS A 254 -14.04 -11.78 21.85
N GLY A 255 -13.55 -12.81 22.54
CA GLY A 255 -13.31 -14.14 22.00
C GLY A 255 -11.90 -14.34 21.42
N GLU A 256 -11.05 -13.33 21.50
CA GLU A 256 -9.65 -13.43 21.08
C GLU A 256 -8.89 -14.41 22.00
N GLN A 257 -7.90 -15.10 21.43
CA GLN A 257 -7.09 -16.10 22.13
C GLN A 257 -5.69 -15.59 22.49
N GLU A 258 -5.37 -14.37 22.06
CA GLU A 258 -4.12 -13.68 22.34
C GLU A 258 -4.30 -12.17 22.41
N SER A 259 -3.30 -11.46 22.96
CA SER A 259 -3.21 -10.01 22.93
C SER A 259 -1.74 -9.58 22.87
N LEU A 260 -1.45 -8.61 22.02
CA LEU A 260 -0.16 -7.92 22.00
C LEU A 260 0.04 -7.15 23.31
N LEU A 261 1.14 -7.41 24.00
CA LEU A 261 1.57 -6.69 25.21
C LEU A 261 2.49 -5.52 24.87
N LEU A 262 3.42 -5.72 23.93
CA LEU A 262 4.41 -4.72 23.57
C LEU A 262 4.88 -4.94 22.13
N ARG A 263 4.90 -3.88 21.32
CA ARG A 263 5.68 -3.79 20.07
C ARG A 263 6.90 -2.92 20.36
N PHE A 264 8.08 -3.35 19.94
CA PHE A 264 9.32 -2.65 20.20
C PHE A 264 10.40 -2.94 19.13
N PRO A 265 11.36 -2.04 18.88
CA PRO A 265 12.46 -2.27 17.94
C PRO A 265 13.29 -3.51 18.26
N ALA A 266 13.67 -4.30 17.25
CA ALA A 266 14.54 -5.48 17.43
C ALA A 266 15.89 -5.13 18.08
N GLU A 267 16.33 -3.87 18.00
CA GLU A 267 17.52 -3.32 18.65
C GLU A 267 17.51 -3.46 20.18
N LEU A 268 16.33 -3.62 20.80
CA LEU A 268 16.22 -3.93 22.22
C LEU A 268 16.60 -5.39 22.54
N CYS A 269 16.73 -6.24 21.53
CA CYS A 269 17.30 -7.57 21.70
C CYS A 269 18.83 -7.50 21.53
N THR A 270 19.57 -8.21 22.40
CA THR A 270 21.04 -8.32 22.32
C THR A 270 21.54 -8.80 20.95
N ASP A 271 20.71 -9.56 20.25
CA ASP A 271 20.97 -10.22 18.98
C ASP A 271 20.19 -9.61 17.81
N HIS A 272 19.56 -8.44 18.02
CA HIS A 272 18.78 -7.73 17.02
C HIS A 272 17.63 -8.58 16.44
N GLY A 273 16.95 -9.36 17.30
CA GLY A 273 15.74 -10.10 16.94
C GLY A 273 15.98 -11.41 16.18
N ARG A 274 17.23 -11.83 16.02
CA ARG A 274 17.58 -13.06 15.29
C ARG A 274 16.97 -14.32 15.91
N ALA A 275 17.04 -14.46 17.24
CA ALA A 275 16.47 -15.59 17.97
C ALA A 275 14.95 -15.66 17.82
N VAL A 276 14.27 -14.50 17.81
CA VAL A 276 12.82 -14.42 17.56
C VAL A 276 12.48 -14.84 16.12
N ASN A 277 13.28 -14.41 15.14
CA ASN A 277 13.09 -14.77 13.73
C ASN A 277 13.41 -16.25 13.44
N ALA A 278 14.31 -16.87 14.20
CA ALA A 278 14.73 -18.27 14.05
C ALA A 278 13.95 -19.26 14.96
N PRO A 279 12.73 -18.89 15.38
CA PRO A 279 12.04 -19.36 16.60
C PRO A 279 12.90 -20.10 17.65
N ASP A 280 14.03 -19.51 18.04
CA ASP A 280 14.97 -20.09 18.99
C ASP A 280 14.37 -20.05 20.42
N PRO A 281 14.19 -21.18 21.13
CA PRO A 281 13.65 -21.20 22.49
C PRO A 281 14.37 -20.28 23.50
N GLU A 282 15.63 -19.93 23.25
CA GLU A 282 16.43 -19.04 24.10
C GLU A 282 16.21 -17.55 23.80
N TRP A 283 15.33 -17.18 22.86
CA TRP A 283 14.99 -15.79 22.54
C TRP A 283 14.67 -14.91 23.76
N PRO A 284 14.07 -15.39 24.88
CA PRO A 284 13.80 -14.51 26.01
C PRO A 284 15.07 -13.96 26.68
N SER A 285 16.21 -14.65 26.52
CA SER A 285 17.50 -14.20 27.06
C SER A 285 18.05 -12.98 26.33
N THR A 286 17.54 -12.66 25.14
CA THR A 286 18.02 -11.54 24.34
C THR A 286 17.33 -10.24 24.68
N LEU A 287 16.14 -10.28 25.29
CA LEU A 287 15.34 -9.10 25.64
C LEU A 287 16.08 -8.14 26.59
N ARG A 288 15.87 -6.84 26.41
CA ARG A 288 16.35 -5.77 27.31
C ARG A 288 15.25 -4.78 27.67
N GLY A 289 15.52 -3.93 28.67
CA GLY A 289 14.62 -2.86 29.12
C GLY A 289 13.23 -3.37 29.48
N MET A 290 12.20 -2.60 29.12
CA MET A 290 10.79 -2.94 29.38
C MET A 290 10.38 -4.32 28.83
N ALA A 291 10.92 -4.77 27.70
CA ALA A 291 10.60 -6.08 27.13
C ALA A 291 11.06 -7.23 28.05
N ALA A 292 12.26 -7.10 28.64
CA ALA A 292 12.76 -8.05 29.63
C ALA A 292 11.91 -8.03 30.90
N ASP A 293 11.51 -6.84 31.38
CA ASP A 293 10.65 -6.70 32.56
C ASP A 293 9.29 -7.40 32.35
N ILE A 294 8.67 -7.24 31.17
CA ILE A 294 7.43 -7.94 30.80
C ILE A 294 7.62 -9.45 30.83
N TYR A 295 8.70 -9.98 30.26
CA TYR A 295 8.98 -11.41 30.28
C TYR A 295 9.15 -11.94 31.71
N LEU A 296 9.93 -11.26 32.54
CA LEU A 296 10.13 -11.66 33.95
C LEU A 296 8.82 -11.64 34.73
N ARG A 297 8.00 -10.61 34.52
CA ARG A 297 6.71 -10.46 35.18
C ARG A 297 5.68 -11.48 34.72
N TRP A 298 5.60 -11.75 33.42
CA TRP A 298 4.82 -12.88 32.88
C TRP A 298 5.26 -14.21 33.49
N LYS A 299 6.57 -14.48 33.52
CA LYS A 299 7.15 -15.73 34.04
C LYS A 299 6.77 -15.98 35.50
N SER A 300 6.72 -14.92 36.30
CA SER A 300 6.36 -14.95 37.72
C SER A 300 4.84 -15.00 37.94
N GLU A 301 4.09 -14.12 37.29
CA GLU A 301 2.69 -13.82 37.64
C GLU A 301 1.66 -14.51 36.74
N LEU A 302 1.99 -14.87 35.50
CA LEU A 302 1.00 -15.34 34.51
C LEU A 302 1.25 -16.77 34.06
N ARG A 303 2.52 -17.16 33.88
CA ARG A 303 2.90 -18.52 33.48
C ARG A 303 2.31 -19.61 34.40
N PRO A 304 2.27 -19.45 35.74
CA PRO A 304 1.63 -20.44 36.62
C PRO A 304 0.13 -20.63 36.38
N HIS A 305 -0.52 -19.66 35.74
CA HIS A 305 -1.95 -19.69 35.44
C HIS A 305 -2.25 -20.13 34.00
N GLY A 306 -1.26 -20.70 33.30
CA GLY A 306 -1.44 -21.30 31.96
C GLY A 306 -1.33 -20.32 30.80
N PHE A 307 -0.95 -19.06 31.05
CA PHE A 307 -0.65 -18.12 29.96
C PHE A 307 0.68 -18.46 29.30
N VAL A 308 0.74 -18.36 27.97
CA VAL A 308 1.98 -18.52 27.20
C VAL A 308 2.38 -17.18 26.58
N LEU A 309 3.67 -16.82 26.70
CA LEU A 309 4.23 -15.64 26.05
C LEU A 309 4.99 -16.05 24.79
N GLN A 310 4.72 -15.38 23.68
CA GLN A 310 5.40 -15.58 22.41
C GLN A 310 5.99 -14.27 21.91
N ALA A 311 7.10 -14.35 21.18
CA ALA A 311 7.65 -13.23 20.43
C ALA A 311 7.55 -13.51 18.93
N ARG A 312 7.23 -12.50 18.13
CA ARG A 312 7.20 -12.57 16.66
C ARG A 312 7.74 -11.29 16.06
N VAL A 313 8.44 -11.40 14.93
CA VAL A 313 8.81 -10.23 14.12
C VAL A 313 7.52 -9.69 13.47
N VAL A 314 7.28 -8.40 13.63
CA VAL A 314 6.07 -7.70 13.14
C VAL A 314 6.29 -7.14 11.74
N ASP A 315 7.50 -6.66 11.44
CA ASP A 315 7.86 -6.11 10.14
C ASP A 315 9.31 -6.44 9.73
N PHE A 316 9.57 -6.30 8.42
CA PHE A 316 10.87 -6.59 7.80
C PHE A 316 11.35 -5.43 6.93
N PRO A 317 11.68 -4.26 7.50
CA PRO A 317 12.26 -3.14 6.74
C PRO A 317 13.56 -3.60 6.06
N ASP A 318 13.64 -3.37 4.74
CA ASP A 318 14.80 -3.75 3.91
C ASP A 318 15.21 -5.25 4.05
N GLY A 319 14.28 -6.14 4.42
CA GLY A 319 14.51 -7.58 4.59
C GLY A 319 15.20 -7.99 5.90
N ILE A 320 15.32 -7.07 6.85
CA ILE A 320 15.90 -7.29 8.19
C ILE A 320 14.76 -7.25 9.22
N PRO A 321 14.79 -8.06 10.30
CA PRO A 321 13.81 -7.94 11.38
C PRO A 321 13.78 -6.51 11.94
N GLY A 322 12.62 -5.85 11.86
CA GLY A 322 12.43 -4.51 12.40
C GLY A 322 11.81 -4.59 13.78
N ASP A 323 10.50 -4.38 13.91
CA ASP A 323 9.83 -4.44 15.20
C ASP A 323 9.50 -5.87 15.63
N ILE A 324 9.56 -6.12 16.95
CA ILE A 324 9.19 -7.36 17.62
C ILE A 324 7.94 -7.13 18.46
N GLY A 325 7.00 -8.07 18.40
CA GLY A 325 5.81 -8.11 19.24
C GLY A 325 5.91 -9.19 20.32
N LEU A 326 5.61 -8.85 21.58
CA LEU A 326 5.33 -9.81 22.65
C LEU A 326 3.84 -10.07 22.77
N PHE A 327 3.42 -11.31 22.57
CA PHE A 327 2.02 -11.73 22.60
C PHE A 327 1.76 -12.62 23.81
N LEU A 328 0.73 -12.25 24.59
CA LEU A 328 0.18 -13.09 25.64
C LEU A 328 -0.93 -13.95 25.06
N THR A 329 -0.87 -15.26 25.24
CA THR A 329 -1.81 -16.24 24.67
C THR A 329 -2.47 -17.06 25.78
N TRP A 330 -3.75 -17.43 25.59
CA TRP A 330 -4.56 -18.18 26.56
C TRP A 330 -5.55 -19.18 25.94
N GLY A 331 -5.53 -19.35 24.61
CA GLY A 331 -6.31 -20.39 23.93
C GLY A 331 -5.73 -21.79 24.10
N LYS A 332 -6.51 -22.83 23.75
CA LYS A 332 -6.01 -24.21 23.75
C LYS A 332 -4.77 -24.29 22.87
N THR A 333 -3.62 -24.54 23.49
CA THR A 333 -2.45 -25.03 22.79
C THR A 333 -2.86 -26.35 22.13
N GLU A 334 -3.10 -26.36 20.82
CA GLU A 334 -2.91 -27.62 20.09
C GLU A 334 -1.46 -27.99 20.37
N ALA A 335 -1.29 -29.10 21.09
CA ALA A 335 0.01 -29.69 21.31
C ALA A 335 0.63 -29.89 19.93
N ALA A 336 1.65 -29.09 19.62
CA ALA A 336 2.57 -29.39 18.54
C ALA A 336 3.33 -30.66 18.96
N HIS A 337 2.69 -31.81 18.69
CA HIS A 337 3.33 -33.10 18.55
C HIS A 337 4.25 -33.03 17.34
N HIS A 338 5.55 -32.85 17.54
CA HIS A 338 6.57 -33.88 17.31
C HIS A 338 7.99 -33.33 17.34
#